data_AF-A0A917CDW9-F1
#
_entry.id   AF-A0A917CDW9-F1
#
_cell.length_a   1.000
_cell.length_b   1.000
_cell.length_c   1.000
_cell.angle_alpha   90.00
_cell.angle_beta   90.00
_cell.angle_gamma   90.00
#
_symmetry.space_group_name_H-M   'P 1'
#
loop_
_entity.id
_entity.type
_entity.pdbx_description
1 polymer ?
#
loop_
_entity_poly.entity_id
_entity_poly.type
_entity_poly.pdbx_seq_one_letter_code
_entity_poly.pdbx_strand_id
1 'polypeptide(L)'
;MKALQIHSSESLARGQKMTTDEIARFLEDFRQLHGHNPQPSKLISLKVPIPLLNAFRFQCEQQGLKYQTQIKTLMKDWLQTKINTSE
;
A
#
# COMPACT_ATOMS: atom_id res chain seq x y z
N MET A 1 -13.40 -11.09 -8.72
CA MET A 1 -13.34 -11.56 -10.12
C MET A 1 -12.14 -10.88 -10.78
N LYS A 2 -11.22 -11.62 -11.40
CA LYS A 2 -10.17 -11.01 -12.25
C LYS A 2 -10.85 -10.50 -13.52
N ALA A 3 -10.60 -9.24 -13.89
CA ALA A 3 -11.04 -8.73 -15.18
C ALA A 3 -10.35 -9.56 -16.28
N LEU A 4 -11.14 -10.20 -17.15
CA LEU A 4 -10.62 -10.89 -18.32
C LEU A 4 -10.16 -9.82 -19.32
N GLN A 5 -8.84 -9.72 -19.50
CA GLN A 5 -8.26 -8.85 -20.50
C GLN A 5 -8.43 -9.52 -21.87
N ILE A 6 -9.39 -9.06 -22.67
CA ILE A 6 -9.67 -9.61 -24.00
C ILE A 6 -8.68 -8.99 -24.98
N HIS A 7 -7.73 -9.77 -25.47
CA HIS A 7 -6.78 -9.32 -26.48
C HIS A 7 -7.31 -9.63 -27.89
N SER A 8 -7.33 -8.63 -28.77
CA SER A 8 -7.61 -8.85 -30.19
C SER A 8 -6.41 -9.50 -30.89
N SER A 9 -6.67 -10.25 -31.96
CA SER A 9 -5.63 -10.86 -32.80
C SER A 9 -4.62 -9.84 -33.33
N GLU A 10 -5.08 -8.63 -33.64
CA GLU A 10 -4.22 -7.51 -34.06
C GLU A 10 -3.27 -7.04 -32.95
N SER A 11 -3.75 -7.01 -31.69
CA SER A 11 -2.92 -6.63 -30.54
C SER A 11 -1.79 -7.65 -30.29
N LEU A 12 -2.09 -8.93 -30.48
CA LEU A 12 -1.12 -10.02 -30.35
C LEU A 12 -0.05 -9.95 -31.47
N ALA A 13 -0.45 -9.62 -32.69
CA ALA A 13 0.47 -9.47 -33.83
C ALA A 13 1.44 -8.29 -33.65
N ARG A 14 1.03 -7.21 -32.98
CA ARG A 14 1.92 -6.10 -32.62
C ARG A 14 2.91 -6.49 -31.53
N GLY A 15 2.48 -7.26 -30.53
CA GLY A 15 3.35 -7.77 -29.46
C GLY A 15 4.49 -8.66 -29.98
N GLN A 16 4.25 -9.41 -31.06
CA GLN A 16 5.28 -10.25 -31.70
C GLN A 16 6.38 -9.45 -32.43
N LYS A 17 6.17 -8.15 -32.67
CA LYS A 17 7.11 -7.28 -33.40
C LYS A 17 7.84 -6.27 -32.50
N MET A 18 7.65 -6.33 -31.18
CA MET A 18 8.32 -5.41 -30.26
C MET A 18 9.83 -5.60 -30.28
N THR A 19 10.55 -4.49 -30.26
CA THR A 19 12.00 -4.46 -30.07
C THR A 19 12.36 -4.77 -28.62
N THR A 20 13.59 -5.19 -28.38
CA THR A 20 14.09 -5.52 -27.03
C THR A 20 13.94 -4.34 -26.05
N ASP A 21 14.16 -3.11 -26.50
CA ASP A 21 14.03 -1.90 -25.67
C ASP A 21 12.57 -1.58 -25.31
N GLU A 22 11.62 -1.91 -26.20
CA GLU A 22 10.19 -1.76 -25.93
C GLU A 22 9.70 -2.81 -24.92
N ILE A 23 10.22 -4.03 -25.03
CA ILE A 23 9.95 -5.10 -24.04
C ILE A 23 10.50 -4.69 -22.67
N ALA A 24 11.73 -4.19 -22.59
CA ALA A 24 12.33 -3.76 -21.33
C ALA A 24 11.54 -2.63 -20.66
N ARG A 25 11.12 -1.61 -21.44
CA ARG A 25 10.27 -0.52 -20.95
C ARG A 25 8.92 -1.02 -20.45
N PHE A 26 8.26 -1.88 -21.23
CA PHE A 26 6.98 -2.48 -20.82
C PHE A 26 7.10 -3.23 -19.49
N LEU A 27 8.16 -4.02 -19.30
CA LEU A 27 8.38 -4.78 -18.06
C LEU A 27 8.62 -3.87 -16.86
N GLU A 28 9.38 -2.79 -17.03
CA GLU A 28 9.62 -1.83 -15.94
C GLU A 28 8.35 -1.04 -15.59
N ASP A 29 7.60 -0.58 -16.59
CA ASP A 29 6.32 0.10 -16.37
C ASP A 29 5.32 -0.83 -15.67
N PHE A 30 5.26 -2.09 -16.11
CA PHE A 30 4.43 -3.11 -15.48
C PHE A 30 4.87 -3.38 -14.02
N ARG A 31 6.18 -3.44 -13.76
CA ARG A 31 6.74 -3.58 -12.42
C ARG A 31 6.41 -2.37 -11.55
N GLN A 32 6.46 -1.15 -12.05
CA GLN A 32 6.12 0.05 -11.28
C GLN A 32 4.63 0.11 -10.96
N LEU A 33 3.79 -0.23 -11.94
CA LEU A 33 2.33 -0.30 -11.79
C LEU A 33 1.90 -1.32 -10.73
N HIS A 34 2.57 -2.48 -10.69
CA HIS A 34 2.24 -3.59 -9.78
C HIS A 34 3.16 -3.70 -8.54
N GLY A 35 4.21 -2.89 -8.47
CA GLY A 35 5.25 -2.98 -7.43
C GLY A 35 4.78 -2.48 -6.07
N HIS A 36 3.72 -1.67 -6.05
CA HIS A 36 3.05 -1.27 -4.83
C HIS A 36 1.99 -2.30 -4.46
N ASN A 37 2.42 -3.49 -4.04
CA ASN A 37 1.52 -4.41 -3.34
C ASN A 37 1.50 -4.03 -1.86
N PRO A 38 0.46 -3.32 -1.36
CA PRO A 38 0.32 -3.12 0.07
C PRO A 38 0.26 -4.49 0.74
N GLN A 39 1.19 -4.73 1.67
CA GLN A 39 1.17 -5.96 2.46
C GLN A 39 -0.18 -6.07 3.17
N PRO A 40 -0.80 -7.27 3.19
CA PRO A 40 -2.10 -7.44 3.80
C PRO A 40 -2.04 -7.07 5.29
N SER A 41 -3.01 -6.29 5.74
CA SER A 41 -3.13 -5.94 7.16
C SER A 41 -3.70 -7.12 7.94
N LYS A 42 -3.10 -7.44 9.09
CA LYS A 42 -3.63 -8.42 10.04
C LYS A 42 -4.46 -7.68 11.11
N LEU A 43 -5.69 -8.15 11.34
CA LEU A 43 -6.50 -7.64 12.46
C LEU A 43 -5.86 -8.08 13.78
N ILE A 44 -5.78 -7.14 14.72
CA ILE A 44 -5.33 -7.38 16.08
C ILE A 44 -6.44 -7.02 17.05
N SER A 45 -6.56 -7.78 18.15
CA SER A 45 -7.40 -7.42 19.28
C SER A 45 -6.54 -6.71 20.31
N LEU A 46 -6.93 -5.49 20.71
CA LEU A 46 -6.25 -4.67 21.71
C LEU A 46 -7.25 -4.19 22.74
N LYS A 47 -6.99 -4.48 24.02
CA LYS A 47 -7.78 -3.93 25.13
C LYS A 47 -7.25 -2.55 25.49
N VAL A 48 -8.12 -1.55 25.48
CA VAL A 48 -7.83 -0.16 25.86
C VAL A 48 -8.98 0.41 26.68
N PRO A 49 -8.72 1.30 27.65
CA PRO A 49 -9.79 1.99 28.36
C PRO A 49 -10.71 2.75 27.41
N ILE A 50 -12.02 2.60 27.59
CA ILE A 50 -13.03 3.25 26.75
C ILE A 50 -12.88 4.78 26.72
N PRO A 51 -12.66 5.48 27.85
CA PRO A 51 -12.51 6.95 27.83
C PRO A 51 -11.32 7.39 27.00
N LEU A 52 -10.21 6.65 27.07
CA LEU A 52 -9.00 6.93 26.30
C LEU A 52 -9.25 6.75 24.80
N LEU A 53 -9.88 5.64 24.40
CA LEU A 53 -10.20 5.39 22.99
C LEU A 53 -11.14 6.46 22.42
N ASN A 54 -12.13 6.89 23.19
CA ASN A 54 -13.07 7.92 22.76
C ASN A 54 -12.38 9.28 22.60
N ALA A 55 -11.56 9.70 23.58
CA ALA A 55 -10.80 10.94 23.49
C ALA A 55 -9.83 10.92 22.29
N PHE A 56 -9.15 9.79 22.07
CA PHE A 56 -8.24 9.63 20.94
C PHE A 56 -8.97 9.72 19.59
N ARG A 57 -10.12 9.05 19.45
CA ARG A 57 -10.96 9.13 18.24
C ARG A 57 -11.41 10.55 17.96
N PHE A 58 -11.93 11.24 18.98
CA PHE A 58 -12.37 12.62 18.87
C PHE A 58 -11.26 13.52 18.35
N GLN A 59 -10.05 13.42 18.91
CA GLN A 59 -8.91 14.22 18.47
C GLN A 59 -8.50 13.91 17.02
N CYS A 60 -8.53 12.64 16.60
CA CYS A 60 -8.25 12.27 15.22
C CYS A 60 -9.28 12.89 14.25
N GLU A 61 -10.56 12.85 14.61
CA GLU A 61 -11.65 13.42 13.81
C GLU A 61 -11.51 14.93 13.65
N GLN A 62 -11.15 15.66 14.72
CA GLN A 62 -10.87 17.10 14.65
C GLN A 62 -9.73 17.44 13.69
N GLN A 63 -8.82 16.50 13.44
CA GLN A 63 -7.69 16.64 12.51
C GLN A 63 -8.00 16.07 11.11
N GLY A 64 -9.22 15.58 10.86
CA GLY A 64 -9.59 14.94 9.60
C GLY A 64 -8.95 13.58 9.36
N LEU A 65 -8.50 12.90 10.42
CA LEU A 65 -7.79 11.62 10.36
C LEU A 65 -8.66 10.47 10.88
N LYS A 66 -8.56 9.30 10.22
CA LYS A 66 -9.10 8.06 10.78
C LYS A 66 -8.20 7.61 11.94
N TYR A 67 -8.79 7.29 13.09
CA TYR A 67 -7.99 6.89 14.26
C TYR A 67 -7.12 5.65 14.01
N GLN A 68 -7.55 4.70 13.16
CA GLN A 68 -6.72 3.55 12.78
C GLN A 68 -5.48 3.96 11.98
N THR A 69 -5.58 5.02 11.17
CA THR A 69 -4.42 5.59 10.47
C THR A 69 -3.44 6.15 11.48
N GLN A 70 -3.93 6.91 12.47
CA GLN A 70 -3.06 7.46 13.50
C GLN A 70 -2.37 6.38 14.34
N ILE A 71 -3.07 5.29 14.69
CA ILE A 71 -2.44 4.13 15.37
C ILE A 71 -1.28 3.58 14.54
N LYS A 72 -1.47 3.38 13.22
CA LYS A 72 -0.42 2.87 12.34
C LYS A 72 0.77 3.83 12.25
N THR A 73 0.52 5.14 12.18
CA THR A 73 1.57 6.17 12.20
C THR A 73 2.38 6.08 13.49
N LEU A 74 1.72 6.07 14.65
CA LEU A 74 2.38 5.95 15.95
C LEU A 74 3.24 4.68 16.05
N MET A 75 2.74 3.54 15.56
CA MET A 75 3.51 2.29 15.51
C MET A 75 4.76 2.42 14.64
N LYS A 76 4.64 3.03 13.46
CA LYS A 76 5.75 3.24 12.53
C LYS A 76 6.81 4.17 13.14
N ASP A 77 6.39 5.31 13.67
CA ASP A 77 7.27 6.32 14.24
C ASP A 77 8.04 5.78 15.45
N TRP A 78 7.36 4.98 16.28
CA TRP A 78 7.99 4.32 17.42
C TRP A 78 9.10 3.34 16.99
N LEU A 79 8.85 2.53 15.96
CA LEU A 79 9.86 1.61 15.41
C LEU A 79 11.05 2.35 14.79
N GLN A 80 10.78 3.42 14.03
CA GLN A 80 11.83 4.22 13.39
C GLN A 80 12.73 4.90 14.42
N THR A 81 12.15 5.41 15.51
CA THR A 81 12.92 6.00 16.62
C THR A 81 13.91 5.00 17.21
N LYS A 82 13.51 3.73 17.38
CA LYS A 82 14.37 2.68 17.97
C LYS A 82 15.51 2.24 17.05
N ILE A 83 15.27 2.23 15.74
CA ILE A 83 16.31 1.91 14.75
C ILE A 83 17.44 2.95 14.81
N ASN A 84 17.09 4.24 14.93
CA ASN A 84 18.05 5.33 14.94
C ASN A 84 18.80 5.53 16.28
N THR A 85 18.47 4.77 17.34
CA THR A 85 19.17 4.86 18.65
C THR A 85 20.13 3.69 18.88
N SER A 86 20.33 2.83 17.87
CA SER A 86 21.16 1.61 17.97
C SER A 86 22.50 1.73 17.21
N GLU A 87 22.92 2.94 16.87
CA GLU A 87 24.26 3.32 16.40
C GLU A 87 24.98 4.15 17.46
#